data_AF-A0A6N7D384-F1
#
_entry.id   AF-A0A6N7D384-F1
#
_cell.length_a   1.000
_cell.length_b   1.000
_cell.length_c   1.000
_cell.angle_alpha   90.00
_cell.angle_beta   90.00
_cell.angle_gamma   90.00
#
_symmetry.space_group_name_H-M   'P 1'
#
loop_
_entity.id
_entity.type
_entity.pdbx_description
1 polymer ?
#
loop_
_entity_poly.entity_id
_entity_poly.type
_entity_poly.pdbx_seq_one_letter_code
_entity_poly.pdbx_strand_id
1 'polypeptide(L)'
;MTMKHQPSHRTRSRGLTLVELLVAMALGLLLVLAAGSALLLARRGFATVDAASQLRDNARFATEIIQRLVAQAGFQDLLDAEVAYSVKAASTGTSESGVKTSSADLAPHVQGLNNRKRSAKQGPDESSPWGSSDLGANSDILVVRFQPATGACPKFCV
;
A
#
# COMPACT_ATOMS: atom_id res chain seq x y z
N MET A 1 1.22 -2.98 83.09
CA MET A 1 1.38 -2.71 81.65
C MET A 1 2.61 -1.82 81.48
N THR A 2 3.78 -2.42 81.21
CA THR A 2 5.08 -1.73 81.22
C THR A 2 5.55 -1.45 79.79
N MET A 3 5.63 -0.16 79.43
CA MET A 3 6.16 0.28 78.14
C MET A 3 7.69 0.12 78.12
N LYS A 4 8.20 -0.76 77.25
CA LYS A 4 9.63 -0.80 76.90
C LYS A 4 9.93 0.37 75.97
N HIS A 5 10.70 1.35 76.47
CA HIS A 5 11.31 2.36 75.62
C HIS A 5 12.38 1.69 74.75
N GLN A 6 12.13 1.64 73.45
CA GLN A 6 13.09 1.13 72.48
C GLN A 6 14.05 2.28 72.11
N PRO A 7 15.36 2.12 72.33
CA PRO A 7 16.31 3.19 72.07
C PRO A 7 16.36 3.48 70.56
N SER A 8 16.19 4.76 70.19
CA SER A 8 16.35 5.15 68.79
C SER A 8 17.82 5.05 68.42
N HIS A 9 18.12 4.16 67.47
CA HIS A 9 19.44 4.08 66.87
C HIS A 9 19.64 5.38 66.07
N ARG A 10 20.28 6.37 66.68
CA ARG A 10 20.76 7.56 65.97
C ARG A 10 21.83 7.08 65.00
N THR A 11 21.51 7.04 63.71
CA THR A 11 22.49 6.80 62.66
C THR A 11 23.51 7.93 62.72
N ARG A 12 24.73 7.59 63.15
CA ARG A 12 25.83 8.55 63.19
C ARG A 12 26.21 8.87 61.75
N SER A 13 25.82 10.03 61.27
CA SER A 13 26.20 10.50 59.94
C SER A 13 27.72 10.65 59.88
N ARG A 14 28.38 9.81 59.08
CA ARG A 14 29.80 9.94 58.77
C ARG A 14 29.90 10.97 57.65
N GLY A 15 30.71 12.01 57.83
CA GLY A 15 30.90 13.03 56.81
C GLY A 15 31.37 12.39 55.49
N LEU A 16 30.71 12.75 54.39
CA LEU A 16 31.05 12.30 53.05
C LEU A 16 32.35 12.97 52.59
N THR A 17 33.22 12.19 51.96
CA THR A 17 34.41 12.74 51.32
C THR A 17 34.03 13.43 50.00
N LEU A 18 34.80 14.45 49.61
CA LEU A 18 34.59 15.16 48.33
C LEU A 18 34.69 14.18 47.14
N VAL A 19 35.57 13.18 47.26
CA VAL A 19 35.75 12.11 46.27
C VAL A 19 34.51 11.23 46.15
N GLU A 20 33.86 10.83 47.25
CA GLU A 20 32.61 10.05 47.18
C GLU A 20 31.50 10.80 46.45
N LEU A 21 31.37 12.11 46.68
CA LEU A 21 30.37 12.93 46.01
C LEU A 21 30.65 13.04 44.50
N LEU A 22 31.92 13.26 44.12
CA LEU A 22 32.33 13.27 42.71
C LEU A 22 32.03 11.95 42.00
N VAL A 23 32.34 10.82 42.64
CA VAL A 23 32.06 9.49 42.08
C VAL A 23 30.55 9.27 41.96
N ALA A 24 29.77 9.61 42.98
CA ALA A 24 28.31 9.47 42.94
C ALA A 24 27.68 10.30 41.80
N MET A 25 28.13 11.54 41.61
CA MET A 25 27.66 12.41 40.53
C MET A 25 28.08 11.88 39.15
N ALA A 26 29.33 11.42 39.00
CA ALA A 26 29.82 10.85 37.76
C ALA A 26 29.01 9.60 37.35
N LEU A 27 28.72 8.70 38.30
CA LEU A 27 27.90 7.53 38.06
C LEU A 27 26.44 7.92 37.74
N GLY A 28 25.88 8.90 38.45
CA GLY A 28 24.53 9.40 38.19
C GLY A 28 24.39 9.96 36.76
N LEU A 29 25.33 10.79 36.33
CA LEU A 29 25.34 11.34 34.97
C LEU A 29 25.50 10.26 33.90
N LEU A 30 26.37 9.26 34.15
CA LEU A 30 26.56 8.14 33.24
C LEU A 30 25.27 7.34 33.05
N LEU A 31 24.55 7.06 34.15
CA LEU A 31 23.26 6.36 34.08
C LEU A 31 22.20 7.18 33.32
N VAL A 32 22.12 8.49 33.55
CA VAL A 32 21.19 9.37 32.83
C VAL A 32 21.49 9.39 31.34
N LEU A 33 22.77 9.44 30.93
CA LEU A 33 23.16 9.37 29.53
C LEU A 33 22.79 8.04 28.88
N ALA A 34 23.03 6.93 29.58
CA ALA A 34 22.65 5.60 29.10
C ALA A 34 21.12 5.44 28.95
N ALA A 35 20.35 5.91 29.94
CA ALA A 35 18.89 5.89 29.87
C ALA A 35 18.35 6.79 28.76
N GLY A 36 18.94 7.98 28.57
CA GLY A 36 18.57 8.92 27.52
C GLY A 36 18.83 8.37 26.12
N SER A 37 19.97 7.72 25.90
CA SER A 37 20.29 7.09 24.60
C SER A 37 19.35 5.92 24.30
N ALA A 38 19.06 5.08 25.29
CA ALA A 38 18.10 3.99 25.16
C ALA A 38 16.69 4.51 24.82
N LEU A 39 16.24 5.58 25.47
CA LEU A 39 14.95 6.20 25.18
C LEU A 39 14.90 6.76 23.74
N LEU A 40 15.94 7.44 23.28
CA LEU A 40 16.01 7.95 21.91
C LEU A 40 15.99 6.83 20.88
N LEU A 41 16.73 5.74 21.13
CA LEU A 41 16.74 4.57 20.27
C LEU A 41 15.36 3.90 20.21
N ALA A 42 14.70 3.73 21.37
CA ALA A 42 13.35 3.19 21.43
C ALA A 42 12.36 4.06 20.64
N ARG A 43 12.38 5.39 20.83
CA ARG A 43 11.51 6.33 20.09
C ARG A 43 11.71 6.25 18.58
N ARG A 44 12.96 6.19 18.12
CA ARG A 44 13.27 6.02 16.69
C ARG A 44 12.79 4.66 16.18
N GLY A 45 13.02 3.59 16.95
CA GLY A 45 12.54 2.25 16.64
C GLY A 45 11.02 2.20 16.46
N PHE A 46 10.26 2.80 17.38
CA PHE A 46 8.80 2.85 17.27
C PHE A 46 8.33 3.57 16.00
N ALA A 47 8.93 4.71 15.64
CA ALA A 47 8.57 5.42 14.41
C ALA A 47 8.86 4.59 13.15
N THR A 48 9.96 3.84 13.13
CA THR A 48 10.28 2.96 11.99
C THR A 48 9.31 1.78 11.86
N VAL A 49 8.92 1.18 12.99
CA VAL A 49 7.96 0.07 13.02
C VAL A 49 6.58 0.55 12.58
N ASP A 50 6.17 1.74 13.03
CA ASP A 50 4.89 2.34 12.64
C ASP A 50 4.83 2.62 11.14
N ALA A 51 5.86 3.28 10.59
CA ALA A 51 5.96 3.51 9.15
C ALA A 51 5.96 2.20 8.34
N ALA A 52 6.67 1.17 8.82
CA ALA A 52 6.67 -0.14 8.20
C ALA A 52 5.30 -0.85 8.28
N SER A 53 4.55 -0.65 9.37
CA SER A 53 3.18 -1.17 9.51
C SER A 53 2.25 -0.51 8.52
N GLN A 54 2.26 0.83 8.46
CA GLN A 54 1.45 1.59 7.49
C GLN A 54 1.76 1.17 6.05
N LEU A 55 3.04 0.99 5.70
CA LEU A 55 3.44 0.49 4.38
C LEU A 55 2.92 -0.92 4.12
N ARG A 56 2.97 -1.81 5.11
CA ARG A 56 2.48 -3.19 4.99
C ARG A 56 0.96 -3.23 4.82
N ASP A 57 0.24 -2.39 5.53
CA ASP A 57 -1.22 -2.28 5.45
C ASP A 57 -1.64 -1.70 4.08
N ASN A 58 -0.96 -0.64 3.61
CA ASN A 58 -1.17 -0.08 2.29
C ASN A 58 -0.86 -1.10 1.18
N ALA A 59 0.20 -1.88 1.32
CA ALA A 59 0.53 -2.95 0.38
C ALA A 59 -0.56 -4.03 0.38
N ARG A 60 -1.01 -4.48 1.56
CA ARG A 60 -2.09 -5.48 1.69
C ARG A 60 -3.38 -4.97 1.02
N PHE A 61 -3.77 -3.74 1.30
CA PHE A 61 -4.93 -3.10 0.70
C PHE A 61 -4.81 -3.00 -0.84
N ALA A 62 -3.66 -2.52 -1.35
CA ALA A 62 -3.41 -2.45 -2.78
C ALA A 62 -3.48 -3.84 -3.44
N THR A 63 -2.90 -4.87 -2.82
CA THR A 63 -2.95 -6.23 -3.36
C THR A 63 -4.35 -6.80 -3.39
N GLU A 64 -5.19 -6.53 -2.38
CA GLU A 64 -6.59 -6.96 -2.35
C GLU A 64 -7.40 -6.33 -3.48
N ILE A 65 -7.23 -5.02 -3.71
CA ILE A 65 -7.88 -4.31 -4.81
C ILE A 65 -7.43 -4.88 -6.16
N ILE A 66 -6.11 -5.04 -6.36
CA ILE A 66 -5.57 -5.57 -7.62
C ILE A 66 -6.10 -6.99 -7.87
N GLN A 67 -6.08 -7.87 -6.87
CA GLN A 67 -6.62 -9.23 -7.00
C GLN A 67 -8.09 -9.23 -7.43
N ARG A 68 -8.92 -8.36 -6.82
CA ARG A 68 -10.33 -8.24 -7.18
C ARG A 68 -10.52 -7.69 -8.60
N LEU A 69 -9.75 -6.68 -9.00
CA LEU A 69 -9.81 -6.12 -10.36
C LEU A 69 -9.36 -7.13 -11.41
N VAL A 70 -8.29 -7.87 -11.15
CA VAL A 70 -7.78 -8.91 -12.06
C VAL A 70 -8.73 -10.09 -12.14
N ALA A 71 -9.37 -10.50 -11.05
CA ALA A 71 -10.37 -11.59 -11.07
C ALA A 71 -11.61 -11.24 -11.89
N GLN A 72 -11.94 -9.95 -12.03
CA GLN A 72 -13.02 -9.45 -12.89
C GLN A 72 -12.54 -9.10 -14.30
N ALA A 73 -11.22 -9.06 -14.52
CA ALA A 73 -10.65 -8.82 -15.84
C ALA A 73 -10.91 -10.03 -16.73
N GLY A 74 -11.32 -9.80 -17.97
CA GLY A 74 -11.62 -10.90 -18.90
C GLY A 74 -13.03 -11.44 -18.81
N PHE A 75 -13.85 -10.97 -17.87
CA PHE A 75 -15.28 -11.26 -17.91
C PHE A 75 -15.89 -10.63 -19.17
N GLN A 76 -16.60 -11.47 -19.94
CA GLN A 76 -17.42 -11.09 -21.08
C GLN A 76 -18.79 -11.71 -20.86
N ASP A 77 -19.85 -10.93 -21.00
CA ASP A 77 -21.20 -11.50 -21.05
C ASP A 77 -21.29 -12.44 -22.25
N LEU A 78 -21.95 -13.60 -22.09
CA LEU A 78 -22.07 -14.61 -23.15
C LEU A 78 -22.78 -14.04 -24.38
N LEU A 79 -23.71 -13.10 -24.17
CA LEU A 79 -24.43 -12.41 -25.24
C LEU A 79 -23.49 -11.49 -26.05
N ASP A 80 -22.63 -10.73 -25.37
CA ASP A 80 -21.64 -9.86 -26.03
C ASP A 80 -20.50 -10.66 -26.68
N ALA A 81 -20.12 -11.79 -26.08
CA ALA A 81 -19.14 -12.71 -26.62
C ALA A 81 -19.65 -13.42 -27.89
N GLU A 82 -20.92 -13.83 -27.92
CA GLU A 82 -21.55 -14.46 -29.09
C GLU A 82 -21.65 -13.48 -30.27
N VAL A 83 -22.03 -12.22 -30.01
CA VAL A 83 -22.04 -11.17 -31.05
C VAL A 83 -20.61 -10.92 -31.57
N ALA A 84 -19.61 -10.81 -30.69
CA ALA A 84 -18.22 -10.62 -31.12
C ALA A 84 -17.67 -11.80 -31.95
N TYR A 85 -18.04 -13.04 -31.61
CA TYR A 85 -17.57 -14.24 -32.31
C TYR A 85 -18.31 -14.48 -33.64
N SER A 86 -19.63 -14.26 -33.68
CA SER A 86 -20.45 -14.40 -34.88
C SER A 86 -20.08 -13.39 -35.97
N VAL A 87 -19.66 -12.18 -35.59
CA VAL A 87 -19.14 -11.17 -36.53
C VAL A 87 -17.80 -11.59 -37.16
N LYS A 88 -16.96 -12.33 -36.43
CA LYS A 88 -15.72 -12.92 -37.00
C LYS A 88 -16.02 -14.02 -38.03
N ALA A 89 -17.02 -14.85 -37.77
CA ALA A 89 -17.45 -15.87 -38.73
C ALA A 89 -18.07 -15.23 -39.99
N ALA A 90 -18.85 -14.15 -39.83
CA ALA A 90 -19.47 -13.43 -40.94
C ALA A 90 -18.47 -12.62 -41.80
N SER A 91 -17.38 -12.11 -41.21
CA SER A 91 -16.36 -11.32 -41.91
C SER A 91 -15.32 -12.15 -42.67
N THR A 92 -15.39 -13.48 -42.62
CA THR A 92 -14.49 -14.37 -43.40
C THR A 92 -15.04 -14.67 -44.82
N GLY A 93 -16.23 -14.16 -45.17
CA GLY A 93 -16.81 -14.25 -46.51
C GLY A 93 -16.99 -12.87 -47.13
N THR A 94 -16.20 -12.56 -48.16
CA THR A 94 -16.42 -11.55 -49.22
C THR A 94 -17.00 -10.17 -48.83
N SER A 95 -16.15 -9.16 -48.94
CA SER A 95 -16.39 -7.72 -49.19
C SER A 95 -17.78 -7.10 -48.98
N GLU A 96 -17.75 -5.98 -48.24
CA GLU A 96 -18.75 -4.89 -48.19
C GLU A 96 -20.02 -5.09 -47.33
N SER A 97 -19.85 -5.09 -46.00
CA SER A 97 -20.73 -4.33 -45.09
C SER A 97 -20.10 -4.20 -43.70
N GLY A 98 -19.32 -3.14 -43.51
CA GLY A 98 -19.36 -2.27 -42.33
C GLY A 98 -19.28 -2.79 -40.88
N VAL A 99 -18.86 -4.03 -40.57
CA VAL A 99 -18.47 -4.34 -39.18
C VAL A 99 -16.97 -4.44 -39.08
N LYS A 100 -16.35 -3.30 -38.75
CA LYS A 100 -14.96 -3.25 -38.32
C LYS A 100 -14.90 -3.85 -36.92
N THR A 101 -14.80 -5.17 -36.78
CA THR A 101 -14.23 -5.74 -35.55
C THR A 101 -12.75 -5.44 -35.58
N SER A 102 -12.43 -4.20 -35.24
CA SER A 102 -11.07 -3.80 -35.02
C SER A 102 -10.54 -4.66 -33.87
N SER A 103 -9.23 -4.94 -33.85
CA SER A 103 -8.59 -5.58 -32.70
C SER A 103 -8.84 -4.83 -31.37
N ALA A 104 -9.43 -3.62 -31.42
CA ALA A 104 -9.94 -2.88 -30.28
C ALA A 104 -11.20 -3.51 -29.63
N ASP A 105 -12.02 -4.26 -30.38
CA ASP A 105 -13.22 -4.96 -29.90
C ASP A 105 -12.91 -6.31 -29.25
N LEU A 106 -11.79 -6.92 -29.66
CA LEU A 106 -11.21 -8.13 -29.06
C LEU A 106 -9.98 -7.81 -28.20
N ALA A 107 -9.81 -6.54 -27.83
CA ALA A 107 -8.63 -6.06 -27.13
C ALA A 107 -8.46 -6.83 -25.82
N PRO A 108 -7.24 -7.28 -25.49
CA PRO A 108 -6.99 -8.01 -24.25
C PRO A 108 -7.44 -7.18 -23.06
N HIS A 109 -8.16 -7.80 -22.13
CA HIS A 109 -8.71 -7.11 -20.96
C HIS A 109 -7.64 -6.63 -19.98
N VAL A 110 -6.39 -7.06 -20.16
CA VAL A 110 -5.22 -6.61 -19.42
C VAL A 110 -4.15 -6.17 -20.40
N GLN A 111 -3.70 -4.91 -20.29
CA GLN A 111 -2.72 -4.29 -21.17
C GLN A 111 -1.69 -3.51 -20.36
N GLY A 112 -0.44 -3.49 -20.81
CA GLY A 112 0.64 -2.74 -20.17
C GLY A 112 1.24 -1.69 -21.11
N LEU A 113 1.59 -0.53 -20.57
CA LEU A 113 2.38 0.50 -21.25
C LEU A 113 3.72 0.62 -20.51
N ASN A 114 4.80 0.18 -21.16
CA ASN A 114 6.15 0.29 -20.58
C ASN A 114 6.70 1.69 -20.80
N ASN A 115 7.06 2.36 -19.70
CA ASN A 115 7.63 3.71 -19.69
C ASN A 115 6.86 4.72 -20.57
N ARG A 116 5.52 4.60 -20.60
CA ARG A 116 4.63 5.48 -21.34
C ARG A 116 3.32 5.72 -20.60
N LYS A 117 2.73 6.88 -20.83
CA LYS A 117 1.39 7.22 -20.32
C LYS A 117 0.29 6.83 -21.29
N ARG A 118 -0.91 6.60 -20.76
CA ARG A 118 -2.11 6.36 -21.57
C ARG A 118 -2.41 7.60 -22.39
N SER A 119 -2.62 7.43 -23.70
CA SER A 119 -3.06 8.51 -24.57
C SER A 119 -4.53 8.84 -24.28
N ALA A 120 -4.90 10.12 -24.36
CA ALA A 120 -6.31 10.54 -24.29
C ALA A 120 -7.07 10.30 -25.62
N LYS A 121 -6.35 9.91 -26.68
CA LYS A 121 -6.99 9.41 -27.90
C LYS A 121 -7.64 8.05 -27.58
N GLN A 122 -8.74 7.74 -28.26
CA GLN A 122 -9.77 6.79 -27.81
C GLN A 122 -9.38 5.31 -27.91
N GLY A 123 -8.18 4.98 -28.42
CA GLY A 123 -7.73 3.60 -28.58
C GLY A 123 -7.23 2.97 -27.28
N PRO A 124 -7.63 1.73 -26.93
CA PRO A 124 -7.16 1.05 -25.72
C PRO A 124 -5.63 0.92 -25.63
N ASP A 125 -4.98 0.74 -26.77
CA ASP A 125 -3.53 0.54 -26.91
C ASP A 125 -2.77 1.86 -27.16
N GLU A 126 -3.47 3.00 -27.23
CA GLU A 126 -2.83 4.27 -27.54
C GLU A 126 -2.06 4.80 -26.33
N SER A 127 -0.80 5.15 -26.58
CA SER A 127 0.13 5.66 -25.58
C SER A 127 0.84 6.92 -26.05
N SER A 128 1.33 7.69 -25.09
CA SER A 128 2.12 8.89 -25.30
C SER A 128 3.37 8.83 -24.42
N PRO A 129 4.51 9.40 -24.84
CA PRO A 129 5.67 9.51 -23.95
C PRO A 129 5.34 10.33 -22.71
N TRP A 130 6.02 10.02 -21.60
CA TRP A 130 6.01 10.86 -20.41
C TRP A 130 6.61 12.25 -20.72
N GLY A 131 6.05 13.30 -20.13
CA GLY A 131 6.65 14.62 -20.08
C GLY A 131 7.74 14.69 -19.01
N SER A 132 8.67 15.63 -19.14
CA SER A 132 9.78 15.82 -18.18
C SER A 132 9.35 16.25 -16.78
N SER A 133 8.11 16.72 -16.62
CA SER A 133 7.53 17.15 -15.34
C SER A 133 6.36 16.27 -14.88
N ASP A 134 6.08 15.15 -15.59
CA ASP A 134 4.99 14.27 -15.22
C ASP A 134 5.39 13.44 -13.99
N LEU A 135 4.51 13.42 -12.98
CA LEU A 135 4.72 12.67 -11.72
C LEU A 135 4.85 11.14 -11.92
N GLY A 136 4.49 10.63 -13.09
CA GLY A 136 4.64 9.22 -13.48
C GLY A 136 5.80 8.95 -14.44
N ALA A 137 6.70 9.90 -14.69
CA ALA A 137 7.84 9.66 -15.58
C ALA A 137 8.67 8.45 -15.12
N ASN A 138 9.06 7.58 -16.06
CA ASN A 138 9.74 6.31 -15.79
C ASN A 138 8.90 5.24 -15.08
N SER A 139 7.56 5.39 -15.05
CA SER A 139 6.65 4.35 -14.57
C SER A 139 6.01 3.57 -15.71
N ASP A 140 5.57 2.36 -15.37
CA ASP A 140 4.73 1.52 -16.22
C ASP A 140 3.26 1.69 -15.84
N ILE A 141 2.38 1.65 -16.84
CA ILE A 141 0.93 1.67 -16.61
C ILE A 141 0.35 0.30 -16.94
N LEU A 142 -0.33 -0.30 -15.97
CA LEU A 142 -1.19 -1.46 -16.19
C LEU A 142 -2.64 -0.98 -16.35
N VAL A 143 -3.28 -1.40 -17.42
CA VAL A 143 -4.67 -1.10 -17.76
C VAL A 143 -5.45 -2.40 -17.66
N VAL A 144 -6.47 -2.40 -16.80
CA VAL A 144 -7.36 -3.55 -16.60
C VAL A 144 -8.78 -3.12 -16.93
N ARG A 145 -9.43 -3.84 -17.85
CA ARG A 145 -10.83 -3.64 -18.22
C ARG A 145 -11.66 -4.70 -17.51
N PHE A 146 -12.59 -4.24 -16.68
CA PHE A 146 -13.60 -5.09 -16.06
C PHE A 146 -14.97 -4.66 -16.59
N GLN A 147 -15.86 -5.63 -16.78
CA GLN A 147 -17.28 -5.36 -16.98
C GLN A 147 -17.99 -5.68 -15.66
N PRO A 148 -18.60 -4.70 -14.98
CA PRO A 148 -19.50 -5.03 -13.89
C PRO A 148 -20.68 -5.82 -14.48
N ALA A 149 -21.10 -6.91 -13.83
CA ALA A 149 -22.25 -7.68 -14.29
C ALA A 149 -23.48 -6.78 -14.40
N THR A 150 -23.90 -6.45 -15.63
CA THR A 150 -25.15 -5.74 -15.91
C THR A 150 -26.31 -6.73 -15.92
N GLY A 151 -26.44 -7.50 -14.84
CA GLY A 151 -27.70 -8.17 -14.57
C GLY A 151 -28.71 -7.09 -14.23
N ALA A 152 -29.64 -6.78 -15.14
CA ALA A 152 -30.82 -6.02 -14.76
C ALA A 152 -31.42 -6.74 -13.55
N CYS A 153 -31.38 -6.10 -12.38
CA CYS A 153 -32.04 -6.63 -11.20
C CYS A 153 -33.53 -6.75 -11.56
N PRO A 154 -34.13 -7.95 -11.68
CA PRO A 154 -35.58 -8.03 -11.65
C PRO A 154 -35.99 -7.43 -10.31
N LYS A 155 -36.98 -6.53 -10.34
CA LYS A 155 -37.49 -5.77 -9.18
C LYS A 155 -37.74 -6.70 -7.99
N PHE A 156 -36.73 -6.99 -7.16
CA PHE A 156 -36.76 -7.63 -5.84
C PHE A 156 -35.31 -8.02 -5.48
N CYS A 157 -34.51 -7.00 -5.17
CA CYS A 157 -33.37 -7.15 -4.26
C CYS A 157 -33.59 -6.16 -3.12
N VAL A 158 -34.50 -6.54 -2.21
CA VAL A 158 -34.50 -6.23 -0.77
C VAL A 158 -35.06 -7.47 -0.09
#